data_AF-A0A9E4B2M2-F1
#
_entry.id   AF-A0A9E4B2M2-F1
#
_cell.length_a   1.000
_cell.length_b   1.000
_cell.length_c   1.000
_cell.angle_alpha   90.00
_cell.angle_beta   90.00
_cell.angle_gamma   90.00
#
_symmetry.space_group_name_H-M   'P 1'
#
loop_
_entity.id
_entity.type
_entity.pdbx_description
1 polymer ?
#
loop_
_entity_poly.entity_id
_entity_poly.type
_entity_poly.pdbx_seq_one_letter_code
_entity_poly.pdbx_strand_id
1 'polypeptide(L)'
;VTIKRDPVGDYYLYITCEDCEPSEKLSLTGNVAGADFGMKTFLTLSDGTKIDSPEFYKQGLNAIRSANKALSRKQKGSSAWYRAKWHLARVHKEIANRRRDWFFKLALRLVRKYDTLAIETLNLEGMKKLWGRKISDIALGEFVQWTCAKYGKTLLKAGRWTPTTKPCSACGHLNEDLTLSDRQWTCPDCGSHHDRDVNAAINILQAGVPA
;
A
#
# COMPACT_ATOMS: atom_id res chain seq x y z
N VAL A 1 -18.36 7.36 23.25
CA VAL A 1 -17.26 6.41 23.55
C VAL A 1 -17.74 5.00 23.27
N THR A 2 -16.98 4.22 22.49
CA THR A 2 -17.33 2.84 22.11
C THR A 2 -16.27 1.88 22.61
N ILE A 3 -16.66 0.83 23.33
CA ILE A 3 -15.74 -0.21 23.82
C ILE A 3 -15.93 -1.46 22.96
N LYS A 4 -14.83 -2.00 22.41
CA LYS A 4 -14.85 -3.29 21.72
C LYS A 4 -13.84 -4.25 22.36
N ARG A 5 -14.16 -5.54 22.31
CA ARG A 5 -13.24 -6.61 22.70
C ARG A 5 -12.93 -7.47 21.49
N ASP A 6 -11.66 -7.77 21.24
CA ASP A 6 -11.27 -8.67 20.17
C ASP A 6 -11.31 -10.16 20.61
N PRO A 7 -11.25 -11.11 19.66
CA PRO A 7 -11.30 -12.54 19.99
C PRO A 7 -10.12 -13.07 20.81
N VAL A 8 -9.02 -12.32 20.96
CA VAL A 8 -7.86 -12.70 21.80
C VAL A 8 -7.93 -12.13 23.21
N GLY A 9 -8.95 -11.31 23.48
CA GLY A 9 -9.29 -10.80 24.80
C GLY A 9 -8.92 -9.34 25.03
N ASP A 10 -8.36 -8.65 24.04
CA ASP A 10 -7.90 -7.28 24.20
C ASP A 10 -9.08 -6.30 24.09
N TYR A 11 -9.05 -5.27 24.92
CA TYR A 11 -10.05 -4.21 24.96
C TYR A 11 -9.57 -2.97 24.22
N TYR A 12 -10.46 -2.37 23.42
CA TYR A 12 -10.21 -1.15 22.68
C TYR A 12 -11.26 -0.11 23.08
N LEU A 13 -10.77 1.05 23.49
CA LEU A 13 -11.58 2.22 23.77
C LEU A 13 -11.51 3.16 22.57
N TYR A 14 -12.62 3.33 21.86
CA TYR A 14 -12.75 4.27 20.76
C TYR A 14 -13.42 5.55 21.29
N ILE A 15 -12.66 6.63 21.26
CA ILE A 15 -13.13 7.97 21.57
C ILE A 15 -13.12 8.73 20.25
N THR A 16 -14.31 9.06 19.77
CA THR A 16 -14.47 9.91 18.58
C THR A 16 -14.60 11.34 19.06
N CYS A 17 -13.80 12.23 18.49
CA CYS A 17 -13.89 13.66 18.72
C CYS A 17 -14.49 14.31 17.47
N GLU A 18 -15.46 15.19 17.64
CA GLU A 18 -15.95 16.10 16.60
C GLU A 18 -14.96 17.28 16.50
N ASP A 19 -14.76 17.82 15.30
CA ASP A 19 -13.90 18.99 15.03
C ASP A 19 -12.41 18.84 15.36
N CYS A 20 -11.80 17.77 14.84
CA CYS A 20 -10.34 17.68 14.78
C CYS A 20 -9.82 18.46 13.56
N GLU A 21 -9.65 19.78 13.67
CA GLU A 21 -8.77 20.51 12.73
C GLU A 21 -7.43 19.76 12.61
N PRO A 22 -6.81 19.68 11.41
CA PRO A 22 -5.55 18.98 11.24
C PRO A 22 -4.52 19.55 12.23
N SER A 23 -4.20 18.75 13.26
CA SER A 23 -3.48 19.25 14.43
C SER A 23 -2.06 19.71 14.10
N GLU A 24 -1.51 19.28 12.97
CA GLU A 24 -0.12 19.48 12.58
C GLU A 24 -0.03 19.63 11.06
N LYS A 25 -0.03 20.86 10.54
CA LYS A 25 0.35 21.09 9.13
C LYS A 25 1.87 21.03 9.01
N LEU A 26 2.38 20.21 8.09
CA LEU A 26 3.81 20.22 7.76
C LEU A 26 4.12 21.39 6.83
N SER A 27 5.34 21.93 6.90
CA SER A 27 5.82 22.91 5.93
C SER A 27 5.79 22.34 4.51
N LEU A 28 5.54 23.23 3.54
CA LEU A 28 5.56 22.88 2.13
C LEU A 28 7.00 22.73 1.64
N THR A 29 7.26 21.66 0.87
CA THR A 29 8.57 21.36 0.28
C THR A 29 8.66 21.77 -1.20
N GLY A 30 7.53 22.04 -1.86
CA GLY A 30 7.40 22.24 -3.30
C GLY A 30 7.44 20.95 -4.12
N ASN A 31 7.68 19.80 -3.50
CA ASN A 31 7.88 18.54 -4.23
C ASN A 31 6.55 17.84 -4.51
N VAL A 32 6.46 17.23 -5.69
CA VAL A 32 5.34 16.40 -6.10
C VAL A 32 5.86 15.04 -6.57
N ALA A 33 5.08 13.97 -6.37
CA ALA A 33 5.43 12.66 -6.90
C ALA A 33 4.21 11.82 -7.25
N GLY A 34 4.31 11.08 -8.35
CA GLY A 34 3.43 9.96 -8.63
C GLY A 34 4.00 8.67 -8.06
N ALA A 35 3.14 7.73 -7.71
CA ALA A 35 3.48 6.48 -7.05
C ALA A 35 2.82 5.30 -7.77
N ASP A 36 3.65 4.43 -8.35
CA ASP A 36 3.26 3.17 -8.98
C ASP A 36 3.47 2.00 -8.02
N PHE A 37 2.46 1.15 -7.83
CA PHE A 37 2.55 0.00 -6.95
C PHE A 37 2.94 -1.26 -7.71
N GLY A 38 3.94 -1.97 -7.20
CA GLY A 38 4.42 -3.20 -7.81
C GLY A 38 4.41 -4.39 -6.84
N MET A 39 4.49 -5.59 -7.41
CA MET A 39 4.68 -6.82 -6.63
C MET A 39 6.16 -7.14 -6.36
N LYS A 40 7.07 -6.66 -7.20
CA LYS A 40 8.52 -6.89 -7.07
C LYS A 40 9.15 -5.75 -6.25
N THR A 41 9.08 -4.55 -6.81
CA THR A 41 9.30 -3.29 -6.08
C THR A 41 7.94 -2.87 -5.54
N PHE A 42 7.84 -2.57 -4.26
CA PHE A 42 6.55 -2.26 -3.65
C PHE A 42 6.00 -0.91 -4.10
N LEU A 43 6.86 0.11 -4.16
CA LEU A 43 6.49 1.45 -4.62
C LEU A 43 7.63 2.03 -5.45
N THR A 44 7.30 2.49 -6.66
CA THR A 44 8.20 3.27 -7.51
C THR A 44 7.66 4.68 -7.64
N LEU A 45 8.49 5.68 -7.38
CA LEU A 45 8.13 7.09 -7.47
C LEU A 45 8.59 7.71 -8.80
N SER A 46 7.92 8.80 -9.21
CA SER A 46 8.25 9.53 -10.43
C SER A 46 9.65 10.16 -10.41
N ASP A 47 10.28 10.32 -9.24
CA ASP A 47 11.67 10.77 -9.08
C ASP A 47 12.70 9.62 -9.19
N GLY A 48 12.24 8.41 -9.52
CA GLY A 48 13.08 7.22 -9.61
C GLY A 48 13.31 6.48 -8.28
N THR A 49 12.81 7.01 -7.15
CA THR A 49 12.93 6.32 -5.86
C THR A 49 12.17 5.00 -5.89
N LYS A 50 12.83 3.91 -5.49
CA LYS A 50 12.24 2.58 -5.37
C LYS A 50 12.22 2.14 -3.91
N ILE A 51 11.08 1.60 -3.47
CA ILE A 51 10.87 1.13 -2.09
C ILE A 51 10.42 -0.32 -2.15
N ASP A 52 11.15 -1.18 -1.44
CA ASP A 52 10.83 -2.60 -1.34
C ASP A 52 9.85 -2.90 -0.21
N SER A 53 9.05 -3.95 -0.39
CA SER A 53 8.20 -4.46 0.69
C SER A 53 9.05 -5.18 1.72
N PRO A 54 8.85 -4.97 3.02
CA PRO A 54 9.47 -5.78 4.06
C PRO A 54 8.93 -7.22 4.09
N GLU A 55 7.85 -7.53 3.34
CA GLU A 55 7.25 -8.87 3.26
C GLU A 55 6.91 -9.49 4.63
N PHE A 56 6.34 -8.72 5.58
CA PHE A 56 6.08 -9.21 6.95
C PHE A 56 5.25 -10.49 7.01
N TYR A 57 4.32 -10.67 6.08
CA TYR A 57 3.55 -11.91 6.00
C TYR A 57 4.43 -13.11 5.68
N LYS A 58 5.36 -12.96 4.72
CA LYS A 58 6.35 -13.99 4.35
C LYS A 58 7.25 -14.34 5.53
N GLN A 59 7.76 -13.32 6.25
CA GLN A 59 8.55 -13.52 7.46
C GLN A 59 7.78 -14.30 8.54
N GLY A 60 6.48 -14.06 8.66
CA GLY A 60 5.60 -14.72 9.64
C GLY A 60 5.08 -16.10 9.25
N LEU A 61 5.37 -16.61 8.05
CA LEU A 61 4.80 -17.88 7.55
C LEU A 61 5.10 -19.07 8.45
N ASN A 62 6.33 -19.17 8.97
CA ASN A 62 6.72 -20.28 9.84
C ASN A 62 5.94 -20.26 11.16
N ALA A 63 5.78 -19.08 11.77
CA ALA A 63 4.98 -18.91 12.99
C ALA A 63 3.51 -19.27 12.74
N ILE A 64 2.94 -18.82 11.62
CA ILE A 64 1.56 -19.16 11.22
C ILE A 64 1.41 -20.68 11.04
N ARG A 65 2.35 -21.33 10.33
CA ARG A 65 2.32 -22.78 10.09
C ARG A 65 2.38 -23.57 11.40
N SER A 66 3.31 -23.20 12.29
CA SER A 66 3.44 -23.84 13.60
C SER A 66 2.19 -23.68 14.46
N ALA A 67 1.61 -22.47 14.51
CA ALA A 67 0.38 -22.20 15.25
C ALA A 67 -0.83 -22.95 14.68
N ASN A 68 -0.96 -23.04 13.35
CA ASN A 68 -2.02 -23.83 12.70
C ASN A 68 -1.88 -25.32 13.01
N LYS A 69 -0.66 -25.88 12.93
CA LYS A 69 -0.39 -27.29 13.27
C LYS A 69 -0.67 -27.59 14.73
N ALA A 70 -0.36 -26.66 15.63
CA ALA A 70 -0.68 -26.79 17.05
C ALA A 70 -2.20 -26.81 17.27
N LEU A 71 -2.96 -25.94 16.60
CA LEU A 71 -4.42 -25.86 16.69
C LEU A 71 -5.12 -27.10 16.13
N SER A 72 -4.68 -27.61 14.97
CA SER A 72 -5.30 -28.76 14.31
C SER A 72 -5.23 -30.05 15.12
N ARG A 73 -4.22 -30.17 15.99
CA ARG A 73 -4.03 -31.30 16.90
C ARG A 73 -4.91 -31.24 18.16
N LYS A 74 -5.65 -30.14 18.40
CA LYS A 74 -6.49 -29.99 19.60
C LYS A 74 -7.93 -30.39 19.32
N GLN A 75 -8.56 -31.06 20.28
CA GLN A 75 -9.98 -31.37 20.24
C GLN A 75 -10.80 -30.07 20.27
N LYS A 76 -11.59 -29.84 19.22
CA LYS A 76 -12.45 -28.65 19.09
C LYS A 76 -13.34 -28.49 20.33
N GLY A 77 -13.40 -27.27 20.87
CA GLY A 77 -14.18 -26.95 22.07
C GLY A 77 -13.47 -27.18 23.40
N SER A 78 -12.34 -27.90 23.44
CA SER A 78 -11.54 -28.03 24.67
C SER A 78 -10.87 -26.71 25.09
N SER A 79 -10.53 -26.57 26.37
CA SER A 79 -9.78 -25.41 26.90
C SER A 79 -8.42 -25.24 26.18
N ALA A 80 -7.75 -26.35 25.88
CA ALA A 80 -6.51 -26.36 25.10
C ALA A 80 -6.70 -25.88 23.65
N TRP A 81 -7.85 -26.19 23.04
CA TRP A 81 -8.20 -25.70 21.70
C TRP A 81 -8.42 -24.19 21.68
N TYR A 82 -9.15 -23.63 22.66
CA TYR A 82 -9.31 -22.18 22.78
C TYR A 82 -7.98 -21.46 23.00
N ARG A 83 -7.10 -21.99 23.85
CA ARG A 83 -5.74 -21.48 24.04
C ARG A 83 -4.94 -21.45 22.73
N ALA A 84 -4.96 -22.54 21.95
CA ALA A 84 -4.27 -22.60 20.67
C ALA A 84 -4.89 -21.65 19.62
N LYS A 85 -6.23 -21.50 19.62
CA LYS A 85 -6.95 -20.58 18.74
C LYS A 85 -6.57 -19.12 19.03
N TRP A 86 -6.47 -18.74 20.30
CA TRP A 86 -6.01 -17.39 20.69
C TRP A 86 -4.56 -17.15 20.32
N HIS A 87 -3.68 -18.14 20.49
CA HIS A 87 -2.29 -18.02 20.07
C HIS A 87 -2.18 -17.78 18.56
N LEU A 88 -2.88 -18.55 17.73
CA LEU A 88 -2.93 -18.33 16.27
C LEU A 88 -3.42 -16.92 15.92
N ALA A 89 -4.48 -16.46 16.59
CA ALA A 89 -5.01 -15.11 16.37
C ALA A 89 -4.00 -14.02 16.78
N ARG A 90 -3.22 -14.21 17.86
CA ARG A 90 -2.12 -13.29 18.25
C ARG A 90 -1.01 -13.24 17.21
N VAL A 91 -0.61 -14.37 16.64
CA VAL A 91 0.40 -14.42 15.56
C VAL A 91 -0.07 -13.63 14.34
N HIS A 92 -1.33 -13.79 13.93
CA HIS A 92 -1.89 -13.01 12.83
C HIS A 92 -1.97 -11.52 13.15
N LYS A 93 -2.36 -11.17 14.38
CA LYS A 93 -2.44 -9.79 14.86
C LYS A 93 -1.07 -9.11 14.85
N GLU A 94 -0.03 -9.79 15.30
CA GLU A 94 1.35 -9.28 15.30
C GLU A 94 1.81 -8.91 13.89
N ILE A 95 1.62 -9.81 12.93
CA ILE A 95 1.97 -9.57 11.52
C ILE A 95 1.18 -8.39 10.95
N ALA A 96 -0.12 -8.32 11.24
CA ALA A 96 -0.97 -7.22 10.80
C ALA A 96 -0.53 -5.87 11.42
N ASN A 97 -0.12 -5.87 12.69
CA ASN A 97 0.37 -4.69 13.39
C ASN A 97 1.72 -4.21 12.83
N ARG A 98 2.69 -5.10 12.60
CA ARG A 98 3.97 -4.78 11.97
C ARG A 98 3.79 -4.13 10.60
N ARG A 99 2.88 -4.67 9.80
CA ARG A 99 2.53 -4.10 8.51
C ARG A 99 1.87 -2.73 8.62
N ARG A 100 0.90 -2.59 9.53
CA ARG A 100 0.22 -1.31 9.78
C ARG A 100 1.21 -0.22 10.21
N ASP A 101 2.11 -0.56 11.13
CA ASP A 101 3.18 0.34 11.60
C ASP A 101 4.07 0.81 10.45
N TRP A 102 4.54 -0.12 9.61
CA TRP A 102 5.35 0.23 8.45
C TRP A 102 4.62 1.10 7.44
N PHE A 103 3.33 0.82 7.15
CA PHE A 103 2.55 1.66 6.23
C PHE A 103 2.38 3.09 6.77
N PHE A 104 2.09 3.28 8.05
CA PHE A 104 2.02 4.63 8.63
C PHE A 104 3.38 5.34 8.62
N LYS A 105 4.47 4.65 8.95
CA LYS A 105 5.82 5.22 8.88
C LYS A 105 6.21 5.59 7.45
N LEU A 106 5.86 4.75 6.49
CA LEU A 106 6.11 5.01 5.09
C LEU A 106 5.28 6.20 4.59
N ALA A 107 3.97 6.22 4.87
CA ALA A 107 3.10 7.34 4.52
C ALA A 107 3.63 8.65 5.12
N LEU A 108 4.03 8.64 6.39
CA LEU A 108 4.64 9.78 7.07
C LEU A 108 5.92 10.24 6.37
N ARG A 109 6.79 9.30 5.96
CA ARG A 109 8.01 9.60 5.21
C ARG A 109 7.70 10.26 3.86
N LEU A 110 6.69 9.78 3.15
CA LEU A 110 6.28 10.34 1.86
C LEU A 110 5.72 11.75 2.02
N VAL A 111 4.77 11.99 2.93
CA VAL A 111 4.16 13.31 3.11
C VAL A 111 5.11 14.37 3.67
N ARG A 112 6.20 13.95 4.32
CA ARG A 112 7.29 14.85 4.73
C ARG A 112 8.14 15.29 3.56
N LYS A 113 8.27 14.46 2.52
CA LYS A 113 9.08 14.76 1.33
C LYS A 113 8.27 15.47 0.25
N TYR A 114 7.01 15.07 0.03
CA TYR A 114 6.15 15.54 -1.05
C TYR A 114 4.90 16.24 -0.52
N ASP A 115 4.57 17.39 -1.09
CA ASP A 115 3.34 18.14 -0.82
C ASP A 115 2.13 17.56 -1.54
N THR A 116 2.38 17.02 -2.74
CA THR A 116 1.36 16.35 -3.55
C THR A 116 1.83 14.95 -3.89
N LEU A 117 1.00 13.97 -3.57
CA LEU A 117 1.18 12.58 -3.98
C LEU A 117 0.07 12.19 -4.92
N ALA A 118 0.41 11.60 -6.07
CA ALA A 118 -0.55 10.96 -6.96
C ALA A 118 -0.42 9.44 -6.84
N ILE A 119 -1.55 8.76 -6.62
CA ILE A 119 -1.60 7.31 -6.53
C ILE A 119 -2.65 6.76 -7.50
N GLU A 120 -2.47 5.53 -7.96
CA GLU A 120 -3.51 4.83 -8.70
C GLU A 120 -4.65 4.32 -7.80
N THR A 121 -5.84 4.21 -8.38
CA THR A 121 -7.00 3.61 -7.71
C THR A 121 -6.99 2.09 -7.87
N LEU A 122 -6.38 1.37 -6.92
CA LEU A 122 -6.32 -0.10 -6.94
C LEU A 122 -7.60 -0.76 -6.43
N ASN A 123 -8.11 -1.76 -7.17
CA ASN A 123 -9.15 -2.66 -6.66
C ASN A 123 -8.55 -3.78 -5.81
N LEU A 124 -8.24 -3.47 -4.54
CA LEU A 124 -7.61 -4.41 -3.62
C LEU A 124 -8.42 -5.70 -3.42
N GLU A 125 -9.76 -5.63 -3.46
CA GLU A 125 -10.62 -6.81 -3.33
C GLU A 125 -10.51 -7.73 -4.55
N GLY A 126 -10.60 -7.16 -5.75
CA GLY A 126 -10.45 -7.88 -7.01
C GLY A 126 -9.07 -8.49 -7.15
N MET A 127 -8.04 -7.70 -6.83
CA MET A 127 -6.67 -8.21 -6.76
C MET A 127 -6.61 -9.39 -5.79
N LYS A 128 -7.18 -9.29 -4.58
CA LYS A 128 -7.04 -10.32 -3.52
C LYS A 128 -7.59 -11.67 -3.96
N LYS A 129 -8.63 -11.67 -4.80
CA LYS A 129 -9.17 -12.88 -5.43
C LYS A 129 -8.19 -13.51 -6.42
N LEU A 130 -7.46 -12.71 -7.19
CA LEU A 130 -6.53 -13.16 -8.22
C LEU A 130 -5.14 -13.55 -7.67
N TRP A 131 -4.53 -12.69 -6.86
CA TRP A 131 -3.13 -12.86 -6.38
C TRP A 131 -3.05 -13.25 -4.90
N GLY A 132 -4.19 -13.45 -4.26
CA GLY A 132 -4.28 -13.99 -2.91
C GLY A 132 -3.66 -13.08 -1.87
N ARG A 133 -2.85 -13.70 -0.99
CA ARG A 133 -2.43 -13.10 0.28
C ARG A 133 -1.40 -11.98 0.11
N LYS A 134 -0.64 -11.96 -0.99
CA LYS A 134 0.42 -10.98 -1.29
C LYS A 134 -0.10 -9.53 -1.34
N ILE A 135 -1.37 -9.34 -1.68
CA ILE A 135 -1.98 -7.99 -1.80
C ILE A 135 -2.24 -7.34 -0.46
N SER A 136 -2.33 -8.13 0.61
CA SER A 136 -2.44 -7.56 1.96
C SER A 136 -1.26 -6.66 2.29
N ASP A 137 -0.12 -6.85 1.60
CA ASP A 137 1.10 -6.07 1.74
C ASP A 137 1.20 -4.91 0.71
N ILE A 138 0.14 -4.60 -0.05
CA ILE A 138 0.08 -3.56 -1.09
C ILE A 138 -0.94 -2.43 -0.73
N ALA A 139 -1.63 -2.53 0.41
CA ALA A 139 -2.74 -1.66 0.80
C ALA A 139 -2.35 -0.26 1.34
N LEU A 140 -1.32 0.40 0.79
CA LEU A 140 -0.80 1.68 1.28
C LEU A 140 -1.76 2.87 1.09
N GLY A 141 -2.61 2.83 0.05
CA GLY A 141 -3.42 3.98 -0.36
C GLY A 141 -4.27 4.60 0.76
N GLU A 142 -4.86 3.77 1.63
CA GLU A 142 -5.65 4.23 2.78
C GLU A 142 -4.79 4.99 3.80
N PHE A 143 -3.56 4.52 4.05
CA PHE A 143 -2.62 5.15 4.98
C PHE A 143 -2.13 6.48 4.46
N VAL A 144 -1.84 6.58 3.17
CA VAL A 144 -1.44 7.84 2.53
C VAL A 144 -2.60 8.83 2.54
N GLN A 145 -3.83 8.40 2.24
CA GLN A 145 -5.01 9.28 2.32
C GLN A 145 -5.20 9.86 3.73
N TRP A 146 -5.16 9.02 4.76
CA TRP A 146 -5.28 9.50 6.14
C TRP A 146 -4.14 10.45 6.51
N THR A 147 -2.92 10.11 6.12
CA THR A 147 -1.72 10.90 6.46
C THR A 147 -1.72 12.24 5.74
N CYS A 148 -2.10 12.29 4.45
CA CYS A 148 -2.24 13.54 3.71
C CYS A 148 -3.29 14.46 4.34
N ALA A 149 -4.47 13.92 4.67
CA ALA A 149 -5.52 14.68 5.34
C ALA A 149 -5.05 15.23 6.70
N LYS A 150 -4.32 14.42 7.49
CA LYS A 150 -3.78 14.83 8.79
C LYS A 150 -2.75 15.95 8.69
N TYR A 151 -1.85 15.90 7.71
CA TYR A 151 -0.72 16.84 7.60
C TYR A 151 -0.94 17.97 6.60
N GLY A 152 -2.15 18.12 6.05
CA GLY A 152 -2.50 19.18 5.11
C GLY A 152 -1.82 19.04 3.75
N LYS A 153 -1.68 17.81 3.25
CA LYS A 153 -1.01 17.49 1.99
C LYS A 153 -2.04 17.05 0.95
N THR A 154 -1.72 17.23 -0.32
CA THR A 154 -2.63 16.92 -1.43
C THR A 154 -2.46 15.48 -1.86
N LEU A 155 -3.58 14.75 -1.97
CA LEU A 155 -3.61 13.42 -2.58
C LEU A 155 -4.41 13.49 -3.88
N LEU A 156 -3.76 13.16 -4.98
CA LEU A 156 -4.37 12.98 -6.30
C LEU A 156 -4.60 11.49 -6.55
N LYS A 157 -5.68 11.15 -7.25
CA LYS A 157 -6.01 9.78 -7.62
C LYS A 157 -6.13 9.67 -9.13
N ALA A 158 -5.24 8.90 -9.75
CA ALA A 158 -5.39 8.55 -11.15
C ALA A 158 -6.62 7.65 -11.33
N GLY A 159 -7.34 7.89 -12.43
CA GLY A 159 -8.51 7.11 -12.81
C GLY A 159 -8.18 5.62 -12.93
N ARG A 160 -9.08 4.77 -12.43
CA ARG A 160 -8.88 3.31 -12.44
C ARG A 160 -8.64 2.72 -13.82
N TRP A 161 -9.23 3.32 -14.85
CA TRP A 161 -9.13 2.86 -16.24
C TRP A 161 -8.12 3.65 -17.06
N THR A 162 -7.41 4.60 -16.44
CA THR A 162 -6.41 5.40 -17.13
C THR A 162 -5.19 4.51 -17.43
N PRO A 163 -4.78 4.37 -18.70
CA PRO A 163 -3.58 3.62 -19.02
C PRO A 163 -2.36 4.42 -18.55
N THR A 164 -1.70 3.97 -17.49
CA THR A 164 -0.51 4.66 -16.94
C THR A 164 0.79 3.96 -17.32
N THR A 165 0.76 2.66 -17.57
CA THR A 165 1.99 1.87 -17.82
C THR A 165 2.44 1.85 -19.29
N LYS A 166 1.51 1.94 -20.24
CA LYS A 166 1.78 1.85 -21.69
C LYS A 166 2.15 3.16 -22.38
N PRO A 167 1.60 4.33 -22.01
CA PRO A 167 1.98 5.58 -22.67
C PRO A 167 3.40 6.01 -22.35
N CYS A 168 4.09 6.59 -23.31
CA CYS A 168 5.33 7.33 -23.10
C CYS A 168 5.04 8.59 -22.29
N SER A 169 5.70 8.77 -21.15
CA SER A 169 5.49 9.96 -20.31
C SER A 169 6.05 11.26 -20.91
N ALA A 170 6.84 11.16 -21.98
CA ALA A 170 7.45 12.31 -22.66
C ALA A 170 6.62 12.83 -23.84
N CYS A 171 6.06 11.95 -24.68
CA CYS A 171 5.30 12.34 -25.88
C CYS A 171 3.88 11.76 -25.97
N GLY A 172 3.48 10.87 -25.06
CA GLY A 172 2.15 10.24 -25.06
C GLY A 172 1.99 9.03 -25.99
N HIS A 173 3.01 8.66 -26.76
CA HIS A 173 2.97 7.47 -27.63
C HIS A 173 2.57 6.21 -26.85
N LEU A 174 1.53 5.50 -27.30
CA LEU A 174 1.03 4.30 -26.66
C LEU A 174 1.79 3.06 -27.15
N ASN A 175 2.59 2.45 -26.27
CA ASN A 175 3.23 1.17 -26.58
C ASN A 175 2.25 0.00 -26.32
N GLU A 176 1.52 -0.42 -27.35
CA GLU A 176 0.49 -1.47 -27.23
C GLU A 176 1.07 -2.85 -26.93
N ASP A 177 2.27 -3.12 -27.44
CA ASP A 177 2.98 -4.40 -27.32
C ASP A 177 3.69 -4.60 -25.97
N LEU A 178 3.69 -3.57 -25.10
CA LEU A 178 4.37 -3.62 -23.81
C LEU A 178 3.78 -4.72 -22.91
N THR A 179 4.63 -5.67 -22.52
CA THR A 179 4.30 -6.79 -21.63
C THR A 179 4.79 -6.56 -20.19
N LEU A 180 4.41 -7.46 -19.27
CA LEU A 180 4.90 -7.43 -17.89
C LEU A 180 6.39 -7.83 -17.75
N SER A 181 6.95 -8.51 -18.76
CA SER A 181 8.37 -8.87 -18.79
C SER A 181 9.25 -7.70 -19.20
N ASP A 182 8.71 -6.74 -19.94
CA ASP A 182 9.45 -5.58 -20.41
C ASP A 182 9.67 -4.60 -19.25
N ARG A 183 10.89 -4.55 -18.74
CA ARG A 183 11.26 -3.65 -17.63
C ARG A 183 11.77 -2.30 -18.11
N GLN A 184 12.30 -2.28 -19.32
CA GLN A 184 12.80 -1.08 -19.97
C GLN A 184 12.36 -1.09 -21.42
N TRP A 185 12.10 0.08 -21.97
CA TRP A 185 11.76 0.24 -23.38
C TRP A 185 12.17 1.63 -23.86
N THR A 186 12.41 1.77 -25.16
CA THR A 186 12.68 3.06 -25.79
C THR A 186 11.47 3.43 -26.64
N CYS A 187 10.98 4.66 -26.48
CA CYS A 187 9.85 5.15 -27.25
C CYS A 187 10.23 5.23 -28.74
N PRO A 188 9.50 4.57 -29.65
CA PRO A 188 9.81 4.61 -31.08
C PRO A 188 9.53 5.97 -31.72
N ASP A 189 8.70 6.80 -31.07
CA ASP A 189 8.29 8.11 -31.58
C ASP A 189 9.27 9.23 -31.17
N CYS A 190 9.54 9.37 -29.86
CA CYS A 190 10.42 10.43 -29.35
C CYS A 190 11.83 9.99 -28.93
N GLY A 191 12.15 8.69 -28.97
CA GLY A 191 13.47 8.15 -28.60
C GLY A 191 13.76 8.13 -27.09
N SER A 192 12.83 8.56 -26.23
CA SER A 192 13.02 8.54 -24.77
C SER A 192 13.17 7.11 -24.25
N HIS A 193 14.17 6.89 -23.38
CA HIS A 193 14.36 5.60 -22.71
C HIS A 193 13.65 5.58 -21.36
N HIS A 194 12.89 4.52 -21.10
CA HIS A 194 12.04 4.40 -19.92
C HIS A 194 12.37 3.15 -19.10
N ASP A 195 12.50 3.32 -17.77
CA ASP A 195 12.14 2.28 -16.82
C ASP A 195 10.61 2.23 -16.74
N ARG A 196 10.02 1.05 -16.92
CA ARG A 196 8.56 0.88 -17.03
C ARG A 196 7.82 1.41 -15.81
N ASP A 197 8.32 1.13 -14.61
CA ASP A 197 7.62 1.45 -13.37
C ASP A 197 7.80 2.95 -13.03
N VAL A 198 8.95 3.55 -13.38
CA VAL A 198 9.16 5.02 -13.27
C VAL A 198 8.28 5.78 -14.28
N ASN A 199 8.21 5.32 -15.53
CA ASN A 199 7.33 5.90 -16.54
C ASN A 199 5.87 5.84 -16.10
N ALA A 200 5.44 4.71 -15.53
CA ALA A 200 4.11 4.56 -14.95
C ALA A 200 3.86 5.57 -13.82
N ALA A 201 4.82 5.75 -12.91
CA ALA A 201 4.71 6.71 -11.82
C ALA A 201 4.59 8.17 -12.33
N ILE A 202 5.32 8.54 -13.39
CA ILE A 202 5.19 9.86 -14.03
C ILE A 202 3.79 10.03 -14.64
N ASN A 203 3.30 9.02 -15.36
CA ASN A 203 1.96 9.06 -15.96
C ASN A 203 0.85 9.11 -14.90
N ILE A 204 1.02 8.43 -13.75
CA ILE A 204 0.09 8.52 -12.61
C ILE A 204 0.04 9.95 -12.07
N LEU A 205 1.19 10.63 -11.98
CA LEU A 205 1.23 12.04 -11.58
C LEU A 205 0.49 12.93 -12.56
N GLN A 206 0.77 12.79 -13.86
CA GLN A 206 0.12 13.57 -14.92
C GLN A 206 -1.39 13.34 -14.95
N ALA A 207 -1.84 12.08 -14.84
CA ALA A 207 -3.26 11.71 -14.84
C ALA A 207 -4.01 12.12 -13.57
N GLY A 208 -3.30 12.38 -12.47
CA GLY A 208 -3.88 12.82 -11.20
C GLY A 208 -4.19 14.31 -11.17
N VAL A 209 -3.55 15.12 -12.03
CA VAL A 209 -3.80 16.56 -12.10
C VAL A 209 -5.11 16.81 -12.85
N PRO A 210 -6.12 17.47 -12.24
CA PRO A 210 -7.33 17.84 -12.97
C PRO A 210 -6.98 18.81 -14.11
N ALA A 211 -7.62 18.59 -15.26
CA ALA A 211 -7.45 19.40 -16.48
C ALA A 211 -7.87 20.86 -16.28
#